data_AF-A0A970TXF5-F1
#
_entry.id   AF-A0A970TXF5-F1
#
_cell.length_a   1.000
_cell.length_b   1.000
_cell.length_c   1.000
_cell.angle_alpha   90.00
_cell.angle_beta   90.00
_cell.angle_gamma   90.00
#
_symmetry.space_group_name_H-M   'P 1'
#
loop_
_entity.id
_entity.type
_entity.pdbx_description
1 polymer ?
#
loop_
_entity_poly.entity_id
_entity_poly.type
_entity_poly.pdbx_seq_one_letter_code
_entity_poly.pdbx_strand_id
1 'polypeptide(L)'
;MSTPFPLLKMKAAVIIAAVLSLCFPITGFALTIECAAARLTFDESRGSLESLTTLKSGHEYLDADTDRNLWLAVLPQELGGGTIAPSDAGAFRWYHADTKDSGLTLVWEDFNLPAMPEFAVTVTMGEHVSMPALSWKIQFSGLERHSPAVVYFPRLPQIARQEKEILAVPFWMGEMTDRARSLLSPEAGRGIRREFQYPGLLSLQCMAFYQQDGPGLFLAADDVQGLRKGFVVFGDGKEG
;
A
#
# COMPACT_ATOMS: atom_id res chain seq x y z
N MET A 1 -26.17 -7.75 -87.22
CA MET A 1 -27.54 -8.15 -86.81
C MET A 1 -27.42 -9.43 -85.97
N SER A 2 -28.41 -9.76 -85.12
CA SER A 2 -28.44 -10.89 -84.15
C SER A 2 -27.28 -11.01 -83.14
N THR A 3 -27.55 -10.54 -81.92
CA THR A 3 -27.22 -11.21 -80.62
C THR A 3 -28.44 -12.06 -80.20
N PRO A 4 -28.48 -12.78 -79.05
CA PRO A 4 -27.50 -13.03 -77.98
C PRO A 4 -27.06 -14.51 -77.99
N PHE A 5 -26.78 -15.33 -76.95
CA PHE A 5 -26.92 -15.38 -75.47
C PHE A 5 -25.69 -16.13 -74.85
N PRO A 6 -25.54 -16.25 -73.51
CA PRO A 6 -24.24 -16.44 -72.86
C PRO A 6 -24.06 -17.78 -72.12
N LEU A 7 -22.85 -18.05 -71.59
CA LEU A 7 -22.63 -19.13 -70.62
C LEU A 7 -21.68 -18.74 -69.48
N LEU A 8 -22.32 -18.34 -68.39
CA LEU A 8 -21.90 -18.34 -66.97
C LEU A 8 -20.52 -18.94 -66.64
N LYS A 9 -19.62 -18.12 -66.08
CA LYS A 9 -18.48 -18.60 -65.26
C LYS A 9 -18.41 -17.85 -63.92
N MET A 10 -18.94 -18.51 -62.90
CA MET A 10 -18.89 -18.09 -61.49
C MET A 10 -17.49 -18.34 -60.90
N LYS A 11 -16.90 -17.36 -60.21
CA LYS A 11 -15.79 -17.41 -59.23
C LYS A 11 -15.34 -15.96 -58.92
N ALA A 12 -14.98 -15.58 -57.70
CA ALA A 12 -15.32 -16.12 -56.37
C ALA A 12 -15.19 -14.96 -55.37
N ALA A 13 -16.19 -14.77 -54.50
CA ALA A 13 -16.14 -13.69 -53.50
C ALA A 13 -15.29 -14.13 -52.29
N VAL A 14 -14.11 -13.52 -52.12
CA VAL A 14 -13.29 -13.71 -50.91
C VAL A 14 -13.89 -12.85 -49.80
N ILE A 15 -14.72 -13.46 -48.95
CA ILE A 15 -15.18 -12.82 -47.72
C ILE A 15 -14.01 -12.85 -46.74
N ILE A 16 -13.33 -11.71 -46.59
CA ILE A 16 -12.36 -11.51 -45.51
C ILE A 16 -13.16 -11.39 -44.20
N ALA A 17 -13.28 -12.51 -43.50
CA ALA A 17 -13.83 -12.55 -42.15
C ALA A 17 -12.85 -11.84 -41.21
N ALA A 18 -13.08 -10.54 -40.97
CA ALA A 18 -12.35 -9.79 -39.97
C ALA A 18 -12.68 -10.34 -38.58
N VAL A 19 -11.83 -11.21 -38.06
CA VAL A 19 -11.89 -11.69 -36.68
C VAL A 19 -11.49 -10.51 -35.78
N LEU A 20 -12.48 -9.69 -35.43
CA LEU A 20 -12.43 -8.76 -34.33
C LEU A 20 -12.24 -9.59 -33.05
N SER A 21 -10.99 -9.83 -32.70
CA SER A 21 -10.60 -10.43 -31.44
C SER A 21 -10.97 -9.44 -30.35
N LEU A 22 -12.17 -9.61 -29.79
CA LEU A 22 -12.59 -8.96 -28.56
C LEU A 22 -11.75 -9.51 -27.42
N CYS A 23 -10.54 -8.99 -27.29
CA CYS A 23 -9.77 -9.02 -26.06
C CYS A 23 -10.53 -8.20 -25.02
N PHE A 24 -11.59 -8.80 -24.45
CA PHE A 24 -11.97 -8.48 -23.09
C PHE A 24 -10.70 -8.60 -22.25
N PRO A 25 -10.33 -7.56 -21.47
CA PRO A 25 -9.27 -7.75 -20.49
C PRO A 25 -9.71 -8.89 -19.58
N ILE A 26 -8.85 -9.89 -19.41
CA ILE A 26 -9.05 -10.86 -18.33
C ILE A 26 -8.95 -10.03 -17.06
N THR A 27 -10.07 -9.86 -16.36
CA THR A 27 -10.08 -9.19 -15.06
C THR A 27 -9.22 -10.02 -14.12
N GLY A 28 -7.97 -9.58 -13.87
CA GLY A 28 -7.13 -10.17 -12.85
C GLY A 28 -7.88 -10.15 -11.52
N PHE A 29 -7.72 -11.20 -10.73
CA PHE A 29 -8.27 -11.24 -9.36
C PHE A 29 -7.35 -10.43 -8.44
N ALA A 30 -7.28 -9.12 -8.74
CA ALA A 30 -6.33 -8.19 -8.16
C ALA A 30 -6.30 -8.31 -6.64
N LEU A 31 -5.11 -8.51 -6.09
CA LEU A 31 -4.92 -8.93 -4.70
C LEU A 31 -5.48 -7.89 -3.73
N THR A 32 -6.66 -8.15 -3.16
CA THR A 32 -7.49 -7.09 -2.55
C THR A 32 -7.99 -7.50 -1.17
N ILE A 33 -8.01 -6.54 -0.23
CA ILE A 33 -8.70 -6.67 1.05
C ILE A 33 -9.61 -5.46 1.30
N GLU A 34 -10.75 -5.70 1.94
CA GLU A 34 -11.76 -4.69 2.22
C GLU A 34 -12.20 -4.76 3.69
N CYS A 35 -12.64 -3.61 4.20
CA CYS A 35 -13.47 -3.48 5.39
C CYS A 35 -14.65 -2.56 5.06
N ALA A 36 -15.60 -2.38 5.98
CA ALA A 36 -16.78 -1.54 5.76
C ALA A 36 -16.50 -0.05 5.36
N ALA A 37 -15.26 0.44 5.47
CA ALA A 37 -14.87 1.81 5.10
C ALA A 37 -14.00 1.92 3.83
N ALA A 38 -13.14 0.94 3.54
CA ALA A 38 -12.06 1.08 2.55
C ALA A 38 -11.68 -0.25 1.87
N ARG A 39 -11.14 -0.12 0.65
CA ARG A 39 -10.50 -1.18 -0.14
C ARG A 39 -9.00 -0.89 -0.27
N LEU A 40 -8.18 -1.92 -0.16
CA LEU A 40 -6.78 -1.88 -0.57
C LEU A 40 -6.53 -2.94 -1.63
N THR A 41 -5.75 -2.59 -2.65
CA THR A 41 -5.32 -3.50 -3.72
C THR A 41 -3.81 -3.48 -3.84
N PHE A 42 -3.24 -4.66 -4.08
CA PHE A 42 -1.81 -4.93 -4.13
C PHE A 42 -1.42 -5.58 -5.47
N ASP A 43 -0.16 -5.38 -5.86
CA ASP A 43 0.47 -6.11 -6.96
C ASP A 43 0.61 -7.60 -6.61
N GLU A 44 -0.02 -8.47 -7.41
CA GLU A 44 0.02 -9.93 -7.24
C GLU A 44 1.45 -10.52 -7.32
N SER A 45 2.41 -9.81 -7.92
CA SER A 45 3.78 -10.30 -8.16
C SER A 45 4.81 -9.92 -7.11
N ARG A 46 4.64 -8.80 -6.37
CA ARG A 46 5.58 -8.33 -5.33
C ARG A 46 4.91 -7.82 -4.05
N GLY A 47 3.58 -7.78 -3.97
CA GLY A 47 2.86 -7.28 -2.80
C GLY A 47 2.98 -5.76 -2.56
N SER A 48 3.36 -5.01 -3.60
CA SER A 48 3.40 -3.54 -3.58
C SER A 48 1.98 -3.00 -3.35
N LEU A 49 1.80 -1.96 -2.53
CA LEU A 49 0.47 -1.38 -2.29
C LEU A 49 0.09 -0.45 -3.45
N GLU A 50 -0.86 -0.84 -4.29
CA GLU A 50 -1.27 -0.13 -5.51
C GLU A 50 -2.41 0.87 -5.29
N SER A 51 -3.38 0.54 -4.44
CA SER A 51 -4.56 1.38 -4.16
C SER A 51 -4.93 1.35 -2.68
N LEU A 52 -5.38 2.49 -2.16
CA LEU A 52 -6.08 2.62 -0.89
C LEU A 52 -7.28 3.55 -1.12
N THR A 53 -8.46 2.96 -1.37
CA THR A 53 -9.66 3.69 -1.81
C THR A 53 -10.79 3.65 -0.77
N THR A 54 -11.42 4.80 -0.53
CA THR A 54 -12.64 4.90 0.29
C THR A 54 -13.85 4.25 -0.40
N LEU A 55 -14.55 3.33 0.26
CA LEU A 55 -15.77 2.71 -0.32
C LEU A 55 -16.95 3.69 -0.39
N LYS A 56 -17.03 4.65 0.54
CA LYS A 56 -18.12 5.65 0.60
C LYS A 56 -18.05 6.71 -0.50
N SER A 57 -16.84 7.08 -0.93
CA SER A 57 -16.59 8.27 -1.76
C SER A 57 -15.79 7.99 -3.03
N GLY A 58 -15.19 6.80 -3.18
CA GLY A 58 -14.34 6.48 -4.33
C GLY A 58 -13.03 7.29 -4.39
N HIS A 59 -12.70 8.04 -3.33
CA HIS A 59 -11.43 8.76 -3.21
C HIS A 59 -10.30 7.76 -2.98
N GLU A 60 -9.33 7.76 -3.89
CA GLU A 60 -8.02 7.11 -3.81
C GLU A 60 -7.07 7.99 -2.97
N TYR A 61 -6.36 7.38 -2.03
CA TYR A 61 -5.42 8.07 -1.15
C TYR A 61 -3.96 8.00 -1.61
N LEU A 62 -3.58 7.22 -2.62
CA LEU A 62 -2.17 7.05 -3.04
C LEU A 62 -1.91 7.63 -4.43
N ASP A 63 -1.02 8.62 -4.54
CA ASP A 63 -0.61 9.18 -5.82
C ASP A 63 0.26 8.18 -6.63
N ALA A 64 0.15 8.22 -7.95
CA ALA A 64 0.51 7.11 -8.84
C ALA A 64 2.02 6.86 -9.04
N ASP A 65 2.89 7.76 -8.57
CA ASP A 65 4.30 7.86 -8.98
C ASP A 65 5.28 7.77 -7.80
N THR A 66 5.27 6.65 -7.07
CA THR A 66 6.21 6.40 -5.96
C THR A 66 6.60 4.93 -5.70
N ASP A 67 7.67 4.80 -4.93
CA ASP A 67 8.00 3.66 -4.06
C ASP A 67 6.77 3.17 -3.25
N ARG A 68 6.12 2.10 -3.72
CA ARG A 68 4.96 1.45 -3.09
C ARG A 68 5.33 0.34 -2.08
N ASN A 69 6.57 0.31 -1.57
CA ASN A 69 7.01 -0.67 -0.57
C ASN A 69 6.28 -0.48 0.79
N LEU A 70 5.34 -1.38 1.10
CA LEU A 70 4.49 -1.37 2.30
C LEU A 70 5.26 -1.34 3.64
N TRP A 71 6.46 -1.92 3.68
CA TRP A 71 7.34 -1.89 4.85
C TRP A 71 8.79 -1.62 4.45
N LEU A 72 9.60 -1.21 5.42
CA LEU A 72 11.07 -1.20 5.31
C LEU A 72 11.68 -1.70 6.63
N ALA A 73 12.76 -2.47 6.55
CA ALA A 73 13.51 -2.97 7.71
C ALA A 73 14.97 -2.53 7.64
N VAL A 74 15.45 -1.80 8.64
CA VAL A 74 16.86 -1.35 8.74
C VAL A 74 17.67 -2.45 9.40
N LEU A 75 18.70 -2.95 8.72
CA LEU A 75 19.57 -3.99 9.27
C LEU A 75 20.50 -3.44 10.37
N PRO A 76 20.91 -4.26 11.35
CA PRO A 76 21.92 -3.88 12.32
C PRO A 76 23.28 -3.68 11.64
N GLN A 77 24.09 -2.75 12.18
CA GLN A 77 25.40 -2.40 11.62
C GLN A 77 26.38 -3.57 11.58
N GLU A 78 26.20 -4.57 12.46
CA GLU A 78 26.92 -5.85 12.48
C GLU A 78 26.83 -6.62 11.15
N LEU A 79 25.71 -6.45 10.42
CA LEU A 79 25.46 -7.08 9.12
C LEU A 79 25.80 -6.15 7.94
N GLY A 80 26.55 -5.07 8.19
CA GLY A 80 26.82 -4.01 7.22
C GLY A 80 25.76 -2.90 7.17
N GLY A 81 24.68 -3.03 7.94
CA GLY A 81 23.57 -2.07 7.93
C GLY A 81 22.80 -2.09 6.60
N GLY A 82 22.28 -0.93 6.19
CA GLY A 82 21.40 -0.80 5.02
C GLY A 82 19.92 -1.00 5.37
N THR A 83 19.08 -1.11 4.34
CA THR A 83 17.62 -1.25 4.46
C THR A 83 17.14 -2.30 3.47
N ILE A 84 16.20 -3.14 3.92
CA ILE A 84 15.48 -4.13 3.11
C ILE A 84 14.05 -3.66 2.90
N ALA A 85 13.53 -3.89 1.69
CA ALA A 85 12.18 -3.61 1.24
C ALA A 85 11.52 -4.86 0.61
N PRO A 86 10.18 -4.90 0.48
CA PRO A 86 9.45 -5.87 -0.34
C PRO A 86 10.07 -6.12 -1.74
N SER A 87 10.60 -5.07 -2.37
CA SER A 87 11.27 -5.12 -3.69
C SER A 87 12.55 -5.96 -3.74
N ASP A 88 13.14 -6.28 -2.58
CA ASP A 88 14.42 -6.99 -2.48
C ASP A 88 14.24 -8.51 -2.25
N ALA A 89 12.99 -8.96 -2.14
CA ALA A 89 12.62 -10.36 -1.98
C ALA A 89 12.82 -11.15 -3.30
N GLY A 90 13.47 -12.31 -3.22
CA GLY A 90 13.56 -13.25 -4.34
C GLY A 90 12.24 -13.98 -4.61
N ALA A 91 11.37 -14.09 -3.60
CA ALA A 91 10.06 -14.73 -3.69
C ALA A 91 8.98 -13.92 -2.95
N PHE A 92 7.79 -13.88 -3.54
CA PHE A 92 6.58 -13.34 -2.94
C PHE A 92 5.43 -14.34 -3.06
N ARG A 93 4.62 -14.48 -2.02
CA ARG A 93 3.40 -15.29 -2.00
C ARG A 93 2.31 -14.61 -1.18
N TRP A 94 1.07 -14.93 -1.49
CA TRP A 94 -0.09 -14.41 -0.78
C TRP A 94 -1.16 -15.49 -0.58
N TYR A 95 -1.99 -15.30 0.45
CA TYR A 95 -3.02 -16.23 0.87
C TYR A 95 -4.22 -15.45 1.41
N HIS A 96 -5.42 -15.74 0.91
CA HIS A 96 -6.64 -15.39 1.64
C HIS A 96 -6.87 -16.39 2.78
N ALA A 97 -7.60 -15.96 3.81
CA ALA A 97 -8.08 -16.89 4.83
C ALA A 97 -9.21 -17.76 4.25
N ASP A 98 -9.19 -19.08 4.49
CA ASP A 98 -10.25 -20.01 4.07
C ASP A 98 -11.58 -19.81 4.82
N THR A 99 -11.59 -18.97 5.85
CA THR A 99 -12.73 -18.65 6.72
C THR A 99 -13.54 -17.47 6.21
N LYS A 100 -14.74 -17.29 6.77
CA LYS A 100 -15.65 -16.18 6.42
C LYS A 100 -15.07 -14.78 6.68
N ASP A 101 -14.13 -14.67 7.60
CA ASP A 101 -13.41 -13.42 7.88
C ASP A 101 -12.40 -13.19 6.75
N SER A 102 -12.59 -12.12 5.96
CA SER A 102 -11.88 -11.83 4.72
C SER A 102 -10.44 -11.36 4.94
N GLY A 103 -9.63 -12.21 5.57
CA GLY A 103 -8.21 -11.96 5.82
C GLY A 103 -7.35 -12.10 4.58
N LEU A 104 -6.21 -11.40 4.61
CA LEU A 104 -5.18 -11.46 3.58
C LEU A 104 -3.81 -11.54 4.26
N THR A 105 -3.03 -12.57 3.93
CA THR A 105 -1.64 -12.75 4.36
C THR A 105 -0.72 -12.60 3.16
N LEU A 106 0.30 -11.75 3.30
CA LEU A 106 1.35 -11.44 2.34
C LEU A 106 2.68 -11.95 2.92
N VAL A 107 3.49 -12.65 2.12
CA VAL A 107 4.76 -13.27 2.55
C VAL A 107 5.86 -12.96 1.55
N TRP A 108 6.97 -12.43 2.04
CA TRP A 108 8.20 -12.15 1.27
C TRP A 108 9.36 -12.99 1.82
N GLU A 109 10.13 -13.59 0.91
CA GLU A 109 11.20 -14.56 1.18
C GLU A 109 12.39 -14.39 0.20
N ASP A 110 13.42 -15.22 0.35
CA ASP A 110 14.58 -15.29 -0.55
C ASP A 110 15.34 -13.96 -0.72
N PHE A 111 15.51 -13.20 0.37
CA PHE A 111 16.27 -11.94 0.41
C PHE A 111 17.80 -12.11 0.27
N ASN A 112 18.29 -13.34 0.05
CA ASN A 112 19.70 -13.67 -0.18
C ASN A 112 20.68 -13.19 0.92
N LEU A 113 20.23 -13.14 2.18
CA LEU A 113 21.04 -12.65 3.33
C LEU A 113 21.88 -13.79 3.93
N PRO A 114 23.22 -13.80 3.81
CA PRO A 114 24.02 -14.95 4.26
C PRO A 114 24.02 -15.20 5.78
N ALA A 115 23.67 -14.18 6.58
CA ALA A 115 23.57 -14.26 8.04
C ALA A 115 22.14 -14.56 8.56
N MET A 116 21.14 -14.54 7.68
CA MET A 116 19.73 -14.82 7.99
C MET A 116 19.11 -15.52 6.76
N PRO A 117 19.52 -16.77 6.46
CA PRO A 117 19.19 -17.42 5.18
C PRO A 117 17.70 -17.75 5.04
N GLU A 118 17.00 -18.00 6.15
CA GLU A 118 15.55 -18.23 6.19
C GLU A 118 14.75 -16.94 6.42
N PHE A 119 15.37 -15.75 6.25
CA PHE A 119 14.72 -14.47 6.55
C PHE A 119 13.44 -14.30 5.72
N ALA A 120 12.34 -14.11 6.42
CA ALA A 120 11.02 -13.94 5.83
C ALA A 120 10.25 -12.83 6.56
N VAL A 121 9.41 -12.13 5.80
CA VAL A 121 8.51 -11.11 6.34
C VAL A 121 7.08 -11.48 6.00
N THR A 122 6.21 -11.52 7.01
CA THR A 122 4.80 -11.83 6.86
C THR A 122 3.96 -10.66 7.34
N VAL A 123 3.08 -10.15 6.48
CA VAL A 123 2.03 -9.19 6.86
C VAL A 123 0.68 -9.89 6.79
N THR A 124 -0.06 -9.91 7.90
CA THR A 124 -1.44 -10.38 7.96
C THR A 124 -2.38 -9.20 8.19
N MET A 125 -3.47 -9.15 7.42
CA MET A 125 -4.52 -8.14 7.50
C MET A 125 -5.89 -8.81 7.63
N GLY A 126 -6.84 -8.11 8.24
CA GLY A 126 -8.24 -8.54 8.41
C GLY A 126 -9.11 -7.38 8.89
N GLU A 127 -10.44 -7.53 8.88
CA GLU A 127 -11.34 -6.50 9.43
C GLU A 127 -11.20 -6.41 10.97
N HIS A 128 -11.27 -5.19 11.51
CA HIS A 128 -11.11 -4.93 12.94
C HIS A 128 -12.41 -5.23 13.72
N VAL A 129 -12.34 -6.15 14.68
CA VAL A 129 -13.49 -6.75 15.40
C VAL A 129 -14.54 -5.75 15.92
N SER A 130 -14.14 -4.53 16.28
CA SER A 130 -15.04 -3.49 16.82
C SER A 130 -15.06 -2.16 16.05
N MET A 131 -14.43 -2.06 14.87
CA MET A 131 -14.34 -0.81 14.10
C MET A 131 -14.40 -1.06 12.59
N PRO A 132 -14.97 -0.16 11.77
CA PRO A 132 -14.94 -0.24 10.30
C PRO A 132 -13.53 0.14 9.79
N ALA A 133 -12.55 -0.71 10.08
CA ALA A 133 -11.13 -0.50 9.85
C ALA A 133 -10.45 -1.84 9.55
N LEU A 134 -9.24 -1.80 9.00
CA LEU A 134 -8.40 -2.99 8.86
C LEU A 134 -7.40 -3.07 10.02
N SER A 135 -7.33 -4.24 10.64
CA SER A 135 -6.23 -4.64 11.52
C SER A 135 -5.04 -5.09 10.69
N TRP A 136 -3.83 -4.73 11.12
CA TRP A 136 -2.58 -5.08 10.45
C TRP A 136 -1.59 -5.66 11.46
N LYS A 137 -0.92 -6.76 11.10
CA LYS A 137 0.21 -7.32 11.85
C LYS A 137 1.35 -7.57 10.89
N ILE A 138 2.56 -7.08 11.22
CA ILE A 138 3.81 -7.51 10.59
C ILE A 138 4.56 -8.46 11.52
N GLN A 139 5.23 -9.45 10.94
CA GLN A 139 6.07 -10.42 11.63
C GLN A 139 7.33 -10.68 10.80
N PHE A 140 8.48 -10.79 11.48
CA PHE A 140 9.77 -11.16 10.90
C PHE A 140 10.18 -12.53 11.45
N SER A 141 10.66 -13.41 10.59
CA SER A 141 11.12 -14.76 10.92
C SER A 141 12.45 -15.07 10.19
N GLY A 142 13.11 -16.18 10.55
CA GLY A 142 14.46 -16.49 10.05
C GLY A 142 15.54 -15.52 10.54
N LEU A 143 15.29 -14.84 11.67
CA LEU A 143 16.15 -13.80 12.23
C LEU A 143 17.46 -14.29 12.87
N GLU A 144 17.61 -15.61 13.06
CA GLU A 144 18.75 -16.23 13.76
C GLU A 144 19.02 -15.62 15.15
N ARG A 145 20.01 -14.73 15.24
CA ARG A 145 20.45 -14.01 16.44
C ARG A 145 20.38 -12.48 16.28
N HIS A 146 19.89 -12.02 15.13
CA HIS A 146 19.86 -10.64 14.73
C HIS A 146 18.43 -10.10 14.84
N SER A 147 18.27 -8.78 14.72
CA SER A 147 16.95 -8.14 14.65
C SER A 147 17.06 -6.83 13.87
N PRO A 148 16.03 -6.44 13.10
CA PRO A 148 16.00 -5.12 12.48
C PRO A 148 16.15 -4.02 13.54
N ALA A 149 17.06 -3.07 13.30
CA ALA A 149 17.29 -1.94 14.20
C ALA A 149 16.10 -0.96 14.19
N VAL A 150 15.39 -0.87 13.07
CA VAL A 150 14.14 -0.11 12.89
C VAL A 150 13.25 -0.86 11.89
N VAL A 151 11.94 -0.89 12.15
CA VAL A 151 10.91 -1.28 11.17
C VAL A 151 10.02 -0.08 10.90
N TYR A 152 9.76 0.20 9.63
CA TYR A 152 8.77 1.19 9.19
C TYR A 152 7.57 0.44 8.61
N PHE A 153 6.45 0.39 9.33
CA PHE A 153 5.21 -0.29 8.90
C PHE A 153 3.97 0.26 9.64
N PRO A 154 2.80 0.37 8.97
CA PRO A 154 2.63 0.36 7.53
C PRO A 154 3.17 1.67 6.92
N ARG A 155 3.77 1.59 5.73
CA ARG A 155 4.13 2.76 4.92
C ARG A 155 3.01 3.08 3.95
N LEU A 156 2.54 4.33 3.99
CA LEU A 156 1.60 4.88 3.01
C LEU A 156 2.32 6.04 2.29
N PRO A 157 2.91 5.82 1.11
CA PRO A 157 3.62 6.86 0.36
C PRO A 157 2.65 7.84 -0.30
N GLN A 158 3.12 9.08 -0.55
CA GLN A 158 2.40 10.14 -1.30
C GLN A 158 0.88 10.14 -1.10
N ILE A 159 0.43 10.55 0.10
CA ILE A 159 -0.99 10.68 0.36
C ILE A 159 -1.58 11.75 -0.57
N ALA A 160 -2.49 11.34 -1.45
CA ALA A 160 -3.18 12.20 -2.40
C ALA A 160 -3.84 13.39 -1.71
N ARG A 161 -3.87 14.54 -2.39
CA ARG A 161 -4.32 15.80 -1.79
C ARG A 161 -5.83 15.92 -1.76
N GLN A 162 -6.34 16.31 -0.60
CA GLN A 162 -7.74 16.66 -0.35
C GLN A 162 -7.87 18.18 -0.08
N GLU A 163 -9.11 18.66 -0.01
CA GLU A 163 -9.39 20.00 0.53
C GLU A 163 -9.40 20.00 2.06
N LYS A 164 -9.03 21.12 2.68
CA LYS A 164 -9.14 21.35 4.15
C LYS A 164 -8.52 20.22 4.99
N GLU A 165 -7.30 19.83 4.65
CA GLU A 165 -6.59 18.73 5.28
C GLU A 165 -6.13 19.08 6.70
N ILE A 166 -6.54 18.25 7.65
CA ILE A 166 -6.18 18.32 9.05
C ILE A 166 -5.18 17.20 9.36
N LEU A 167 -4.04 17.56 9.96
CA LEU A 167 -3.22 16.64 10.74
C LEU A 167 -3.60 16.78 12.21
N ALA A 168 -3.95 15.69 12.88
CA ALA A 168 -4.23 15.64 14.31
C ALA A 168 -3.39 14.56 15.00
N VAL A 169 -2.74 14.93 16.11
CA VAL A 169 -1.85 14.06 16.88
C VAL A 169 -2.10 14.22 18.39
N PRO A 170 -2.05 13.15 19.20
CA PRO A 170 -2.23 13.22 20.65
C PRO A 170 -0.95 13.69 21.36
N PHE A 171 -0.32 14.75 20.85
CA PHE A 171 0.91 15.35 21.40
C PHE A 171 0.58 16.13 22.68
N TRP A 172 1.08 15.65 23.83
CA TRP A 172 0.66 16.12 25.16
C TRP A 172 -0.89 16.13 25.34
N MET A 173 -1.52 17.31 25.31
CA MET A 173 -2.98 17.47 25.42
C MET A 173 -3.72 17.28 24.09
N GLY A 174 -3.00 17.11 22.98
CA GLY A 174 -3.51 17.08 21.62
C GLY A 174 -3.09 18.31 20.83
N GLU A 175 -2.70 18.10 19.57
CA GLU A 175 -2.39 19.14 18.59
C GLU A 175 -3.14 18.84 17.28
N MET A 176 -3.65 19.88 16.64
CA MET A 176 -4.42 19.81 15.40
C MET A 176 -4.01 20.98 14.50
N THR A 177 -3.77 20.73 13.21
CA THR A 177 -3.41 21.77 12.25
C THR A 177 -4.02 21.53 10.86
N ASP A 178 -4.61 22.59 10.32
CA ASP A 178 -5.12 22.74 8.95
C ASP A 178 -4.02 23.11 7.92
N ARG A 179 -2.75 23.21 8.38
CA ARG A 179 -1.61 23.63 7.56
C ARG A 179 -0.55 22.54 7.41
N ALA A 180 -0.95 21.28 7.57
CA ALA A 180 -0.08 20.10 7.54
C ALA A 180 0.90 20.10 6.36
N ARG A 181 0.40 20.24 5.12
CA ARG A 181 1.23 20.31 3.90
C ARG A 181 2.30 21.42 3.98
N SER A 182 1.95 22.64 4.42
CA SER A 182 2.91 23.75 4.59
C SER A 182 3.88 23.58 5.77
N LEU A 183 3.56 22.77 6.78
CA LEU A 183 4.44 22.47 7.92
C LEU A 183 5.44 21.35 7.60
N LEU A 184 5.14 20.54 6.60
CA LEU A 184 5.95 19.41 6.12
C LEU A 184 6.74 19.76 4.85
N SER A 185 6.20 20.62 3.97
CA SER A 185 6.85 21.17 2.79
C SER A 185 6.75 22.72 2.81
N PRO A 186 7.52 23.42 3.67
CA PRO A 186 7.43 24.88 3.81
C PRO A 186 8.09 25.65 2.65
N GLU A 187 8.98 25.02 1.89
CA GLU A 187 9.73 25.61 0.79
C GLU A 187 9.84 24.57 -0.35
N ALA A 188 9.82 25.03 -1.61
CA ALA A 188 9.93 24.15 -2.76
C ALA A 188 11.31 23.44 -2.80
N GLY A 189 11.29 22.14 -3.05
CA GLY A 189 12.44 21.23 -2.94
C GLY A 189 12.74 20.76 -1.50
N ARG A 190 11.98 21.18 -0.48
CA ARG A 190 12.32 20.95 0.94
C ARG A 190 11.24 20.21 1.72
N GLY A 191 11.24 18.89 1.62
CA GLY A 191 10.48 18.01 2.50
C GLY A 191 11.05 17.93 3.92
N ILE A 192 10.19 17.84 4.93
CA ILE A 192 10.54 17.73 6.36
C ILE A 192 9.88 16.48 6.95
N ARG A 193 10.67 15.69 7.68
CA ARG A 193 10.19 14.60 8.56
C ARG A 193 9.71 15.18 9.88
N ARG A 194 8.49 14.84 10.31
CA ARG A 194 8.03 14.99 11.69
C ARG A 194 7.76 13.60 12.27
N GLU A 195 8.19 13.40 13.50
CA GLU A 195 8.08 12.11 14.19
C GLU A 195 7.54 12.34 15.61
N PHE A 196 6.50 11.59 15.94
CA PHE A 196 5.82 11.67 17.23
C PHE A 196 5.98 10.33 17.95
N GLN A 197 6.75 10.33 19.03
CA GLN A 197 7.21 9.09 19.67
C GLN A 197 6.31 8.63 20.83
N TYR A 198 6.09 7.32 20.89
CA TYR A 198 5.41 6.63 21.99
C TYR A 198 6.25 5.45 22.52
N PRO A 199 6.36 5.25 23.84
CA PRO A 199 5.97 6.19 24.89
C PRO A 199 6.85 7.46 24.84
N GLY A 200 6.31 8.60 25.28
CA GLY A 200 7.05 9.87 25.31
C GLY A 200 6.17 11.08 25.02
N LEU A 201 6.26 11.58 23.79
CA LEU A 201 5.62 12.84 23.37
C LEU A 201 4.13 12.69 23.05
N LEU A 202 3.71 11.47 22.66
CA LEU A 202 2.31 11.14 22.45
C LEU A 202 1.68 10.55 23.71
N SER A 203 0.48 11.03 24.04
CA SER A 203 -0.36 10.51 25.12
C SER A 203 -1.16 9.25 24.71
N LEU A 204 -1.30 8.99 23.40
CA LEU A 204 -2.00 7.83 22.84
C LEU A 204 -1.21 7.26 21.65
N GLN A 205 -1.36 5.96 21.38
CA GLN A 205 -0.72 5.28 20.24
C GLN A 205 -1.49 5.50 18.93
N CYS A 206 -1.71 6.76 18.50
CA CYS A 206 -2.41 7.05 17.25
C CYS A 206 -2.06 8.42 16.62
N MET A 207 -2.52 8.61 15.37
CA MET A 207 -2.58 9.88 14.64
C MET A 207 -3.71 9.86 13.61
N ALA A 208 -4.13 11.04 13.12
CA ALA A 208 -5.09 11.16 12.03
C ALA A 208 -4.65 12.19 10.97
N PHE A 209 -4.96 11.91 9.70
CA PHE A 209 -4.81 12.85 8.59
C PHE A 209 -6.07 12.80 7.70
N TYR A 210 -6.87 13.86 7.68
CA TYR A 210 -8.24 13.81 7.17
C TYR A 210 -8.73 15.14 6.58
N GLN A 211 -9.67 15.08 5.64
CA GLN A 211 -10.42 16.26 5.19
C GLN A 211 -11.39 16.70 6.28
N GLN A 212 -11.40 18.00 6.61
CA GLN A 212 -12.41 18.56 7.52
C GLN A 212 -13.84 18.24 7.02
N ASP A 213 -14.66 17.66 7.91
CA ASP A 213 -16.03 17.20 7.66
C ASP A 213 -16.15 16.11 6.57
N GLY A 214 -15.03 15.48 6.19
CA GLY A 214 -14.92 14.49 5.11
C GLY A 214 -14.22 13.18 5.51
N PRO A 215 -13.66 12.44 4.54
CA PRO A 215 -12.94 11.20 4.79
C PRO A 215 -11.53 11.46 5.34
N GLY A 216 -10.85 10.40 5.81
CA GLY A 216 -9.45 10.47 6.17
C GLY A 216 -8.84 9.15 6.61
N LEU A 217 -7.55 9.21 6.93
CA LEU A 217 -6.74 8.13 7.47
C LEU A 217 -6.61 8.28 8.99
N PHE A 218 -6.95 7.23 9.73
CA PHE A 218 -6.65 7.10 11.15
C PHE A 218 -5.71 5.91 11.33
N LEU A 219 -4.56 6.14 11.97
CA LEU A 219 -3.56 5.12 12.24
C LEU A 219 -3.41 4.98 13.75
N ALA A 220 -3.53 3.75 14.26
CA ALA A 220 -3.31 3.41 15.66
C ALA A 220 -2.51 2.11 15.78
N ALA A 221 -1.76 1.95 16.87
CA ALA A 221 -0.98 0.76 17.13
C ALA A 221 -1.49 0.01 18.36
N ASP A 222 -2.09 -1.17 18.12
CA ASP A 222 -2.38 -2.16 19.16
C ASP A 222 -1.14 -3.05 19.36
N ASP A 223 -0.28 -2.64 20.29
CA ASP A 223 0.91 -3.40 20.67
C ASP A 223 1.00 -3.57 22.17
N VAL A 224 0.76 -4.81 22.60
CA VAL A 224 0.88 -5.27 23.99
C VAL A 224 2.32 -5.53 24.45
N GLN A 225 3.30 -5.53 23.53
CA GLN A 225 4.71 -5.79 23.86
C GLN A 225 5.47 -4.53 24.30
N GLY A 226 4.87 -3.35 24.18
CA GLY A 226 5.44 -2.09 24.67
C GLY A 226 6.64 -1.60 23.85
N LEU A 227 6.76 -2.00 22.59
CA LEU A 227 7.84 -1.56 21.70
C LEU A 227 7.78 -0.04 21.50
N ARG A 228 8.95 0.62 21.41
CA ARG A 228 9.05 2.04 21.07
C ARG A 228 8.57 2.25 19.63
N LYS A 229 7.69 3.23 19.43
CA LYS A 229 7.10 3.57 18.14
C LYS A 229 7.34 5.04 17.83
N GLY A 230 7.44 5.34 16.53
CA GLY A 230 7.30 6.69 16.00
C GLY A 230 6.17 6.71 14.99
N PHE A 231 5.18 7.57 15.20
CA PHE A 231 4.25 7.94 14.15
C PHE A 231 4.93 9.03 13.31
N VAL A 232 5.19 8.76 12.03
CA VAL A 232 6.06 9.60 11.19
C VAL A 232 5.30 10.10 9.97
N VAL A 233 5.38 11.40 9.73
CA VAL A 233 4.92 12.03 8.49
C VAL A 233 6.09 12.75 7.82
N PHE A 234 6.04 12.81 6.50
CA PHE A 234 7.07 13.42 5.65
C PHE A 234 6.38 14.38 4.69
N GLY A 235 7.01 15.51 4.42
CA GLY A 235 6.69 16.31 3.23
C GLY A 235 7.51 15.84 2.04
N ASP A 236 6.94 15.88 0.85
CA ASP A 236 7.61 15.55 -0.42
C ASP A 236 8.50 16.70 -0.97
N GLY A 237 8.35 17.90 -0.42
CA GLY A 237 9.03 19.13 -0.87
C GLY A 237 8.43 19.78 -2.12
N LYS A 238 7.37 19.27 -2.72
CA LYS A 238 6.66 19.92 -3.83
C LYS A 238 5.49 20.74 -3.28
N GLU A 239 4.42 20.05 -2.88
CA GLU A 239 3.23 20.66 -2.24
C GLU A 239 2.75 19.90 -1.00
N GLY A 240 3.56 18.96 -0.48
CA GLY A 240 3.33 18.24 0.78
C GLY A 240 3.28 16.75 0.58
#